data_AF-A0A0V1DJA3-F1
#
_entry.id   AF-A0A0V1DJA3-F1
#
_cell.length_a   1.000
_cell.length_b   1.000
_cell.length_c   1.000
_cell.angle_alpha   90.00
_cell.angle_beta   90.00
_cell.angle_gamma   90.00
#
_symmetry.space_group_name_H-M   'P 1'
#
loop_
_entity.id
_entity.type
_entity.pdbx_description
1 polymer ?
#
loop_
_entity_poly.entity_id
_entity_poly.type
_entity_poly.pdbx_seq_one_letter_code
_entity_poly.pdbx_strand_id
1 'polypeptide(L)'
;LLLLFNYFVFFQTFALLGKKTMPIEGIRDFEWSPTDDHLAYWVSERGHAPGRVALMKLPEKLDIRSKNMFNMAEATIYWQKCGDNLCFKVDRYAKKKEEKCGEIKYSGISHHLEVFHIREKEVPVTSLEVKENIQAFSWEPHGFKFAIIVGDLKTTVVIYGVRSNPVSVVQLRILEQKNTVNAIYWAPIGHHVVFVGLKGASNGALVFVDTNVQDIIVANQQEHPGLTHVEWDPTGRYLVTSVSIWAPNRGGDCGYVMWNFQGRMLQKKSVEEFCLFSWRPRPKPLLSDSFIKYVKKNLKKYTAQFEERDRQVLLKASEEIISRRREMYEKFQTLLELRREEWFAEKPIRMKLRGDEDTDDLFGEENTFVEECEVFLSKEVILE
;
A
#
# COMPACT_ATOMS: atom_id res chain seq x y z
N LEU A 1 -18.74 -2.14 17.41
CA LEU A 1 -18.81 -1.18 18.54
C LEU A 1 -19.28 0.16 17.99
N LEU A 2 -20.40 0.70 18.49
CA LEU A 2 -20.92 2.00 18.05
C LEU A 2 -21.00 2.91 19.28
N LEU A 3 -20.31 4.04 19.21
CA LEU A 3 -20.48 5.14 20.15
C LEU A 3 -21.83 5.78 19.92
N LEU A 4 -22.69 5.72 20.92
CA LEU A 4 -23.74 6.72 21.13
C LEU A 4 -23.31 7.53 22.36
N PHE A 5 -23.00 8.81 22.14
CA PHE A 5 -22.88 9.83 23.18
C PHE A 5 -21.91 9.55 24.34
N ASN A 6 -20.60 9.43 24.10
CA ASN A 6 -19.59 9.36 25.18
C ASN A 6 -19.72 8.16 26.15
N TYR A 7 -20.41 7.07 25.77
CA TYR A 7 -20.55 5.88 26.62
C TYR A 7 -19.98 4.62 25.95
N PHE A 8 -19.25 3.81 26.74
CA PHE A 8 -18.78 2.49 26.34
C PHE A 8 -19.90 1.44 26.48
N VAL A 9 -20.33 0.87 25.36
CA VAL A 9 -21.37 -0.18 25.29
C VAL A 9 -20.74 -1.49 24.78
N PHE A 10 -20.89 -2.60 25.53
CA PHE A 10 -20.37 -3.92 25.14
C PHE A 10 -21.42 -4.77 24.40
N PHE A 11 -20.92 -5.59 23.46
CA PHE A 11 -21.65 -6.09 22.27
C PHE A 11 -22.53 -7.33 22.45
N GLN A 12 -22.63 -7.94 23.64
CA GLN A 12 -23.50 -9.11 23.80
C GLN A 12 -24.91 -8.77 24.28
N THR A 13 -25.06 -7.66 25.00
CA THR A 13 -26.35 -7.24 25.58
C THR A 13 -26.66 -5.76 25.34
N PHE A 14 -25.80 -5.02 24.63
CA PHE A 14 -25.87 -3.56 24.49
C PHE A 14 -26.00 -2.82 25.84
N ALA A 15 -25.47 -3.43 26.91
CA ALA A 15 -25.53 -2.87 28.25
C ALA A 15 -24.22 -2.16 28.63
N LEU A 16 -24.32 -1.21 29.56
CA LEU A 16 -23.16 -0.59 30.19
C LEU A 16 -22.32 -1.66 30.91
N LEU A 17 -21.00 -1.56 30.77
CA LEU A 17 -20.06 -2.46 31.42
C LEU A 17 -20.21 -2.38 32.96
N GLY A 18 -20.69 -3.47 33.57
CA GLY A 18 -21.01 -3.52 35.01
C GLY A 18 -22.22 -2.67 35.42
N LYS A 19 -23.13 -2.32 34.49
CA LYS A 19 -24.28 -1.43 34.69
C LYS A 19 -23.93 -0.04 35.25
N LYS A 20 -22.66 0.36 35.15
CA LYS A 20 -22.15 1.65 35.62
C LYS A 20 -21.56 2.43 34.46
N THR A 21 -21.82 3.73 34.41
CA THR A 21 -21.13 4.65 33.51
C THR A 21 -19.65 4.73 33.88
N MET A 22 -18.82 5.08 32.91
CA MET A 22 -17.40 5.32 33.09
C MET A 22 -17.10 6.75 32.62
N PRO A 23 -17.44 7.78 33.42
CA PRO A 23 -17.23 9.16 33.03
C PRO A 23 -15.73 9.48 33.09
N ILE A 24 -15.10 9.60 31.93
CA ILE A 24 -13.78 10.22 31.81
C ILE A 24 -14.02 11.56 31.12
N GLU A 25 -13.89 12.65 31.88
CA GLU A 25 -14.15 13.98 31.36
C GLU A 25 -13.07 14.42 30.37
N GLY A 26 -13.49 15.05 29.28
CA GLY A 26 -12.59 15.73 28.36
C GLY A 26 -11.80 14.79 27.42
N ILE A 27 -12.25 13.54 27.23
CA ILE A 27 -11.71 12.69 26.16
C ILE A 27 -11.90 13.40 24.82
N ARG A 28 -10.82 13.51 24.06
CA ARG A 28 -10.83 14.06 22.70
C ARG A 28 -10.89 12.97 21.65
N ASP A 29 -10.12 11.90 21.85
CA ASP A 29 -10.11 10.73 20.97
C ASP A 29 -9.73 9.47 21.74
N PHE A 30 -10.10 8.32 21.20
CA PHE A 30 -9.74 7.02 21.73
C PHE A 30 -9.70 5.95 20.65
N GLU A 31 -8.85 4.94 20.85
CA GLU A 31 -8.69 3.82 19.93
C GLU A 31 -8.46 2.52 20.71
N TRP A 32 -9.05 1.44 20.22
CA TRP A 32 -8.90 0.11 20.80
C TRP A 32 -7.61 -0.55 20.34
N SER A 33 -6.99 -1.32 21.23
CA SER A 33 -5.94 -2.24 20.81
C SER A 33 -6.51 -3.25 19.80
N PRO A 34 -5.77 -3.55 18.72
CA PRO A 34 -6.23 -4.49 17.70
C PRO A 34 -6.22 -5.94 18.18
N THR A 35 -5.52 -6.25 19.27
CA THR A 35 -5.33 -7.63 19.75
C THR A 35 -5.81 -7.87 21.17
N ASP A 36 -5.71 -6.88 22.06
CA ASP A 36 -6.03 -7.01 23.46
C ASP A 36 -7.21 -6.12 23.85
N ASP A 37 -7.84 -6.37 25.01
CA ASP A 37 -8.92 -5.53 25.56
C ASP A 37 -8.39 -4.25 26.24
N HIS A 38 -7.47 -3.56 25.57
CA HIS A 38 -6.93 -2.28 26.01
C HIS A 38 -7.53 -1.12 25.21
N LEU A 39 -7.75 -0.01 25.90
CA LEU A 39 -8.26 1.23 25.34
C LEU A 39 -7.21 2.33 25.50
N ALA A 40 -6.70 2.85 24.38
CA ALA A 40 -5.90 4.07 24.38
C ALA A 40 -6.82 5.28 24.24
N TYR A 41 -6.58 6.32 25.03
CA TYR A 41 -7.32 7.57 24.92
C TYR A 41 -6.45 8.74 25.34
N TRP A 42 -6.87 9.95 24.96
CA TRP A 42 -6.24 11.16 25.43
C TRP A 42 -7.24 12.24 25.83
N VAL A 43 -6.83 13.05 26.79
CA VAL A 43 -7.61 14.13 27.40
C VAL A 43 -6.84 15.43 27.23
N SER A 44 -7.49 16.45 26.66
CA SER A 44 -6.89 17.79 26.52
C SER A 44 -6.82 18.51 27.87
N GLU A 45 -5.91 19.48 27.97
CA GLU A 45 -5.80 20.34 29.15
C GLU A 45 -7.10 21.06 29.48
N ARG A 46 -7.41 21.13 30.79
CA ARG A 46 -8.61 21.81 31.28
C ARG A 46 -8.31 22.54 32.59
N GLY A 47 -8.40 23.87 32.56
CA GLY A 47 -8.08 24.70 33.72
C GLY A 47 -6.63 24.49 34.16
N HIS A 48 -6.44 24.00 35.38
CA HIS A 48 -5.12 23.67 35.93
C HIS A 48 -4.72 22.19 35.75
N ALA A 49 -5.60 21.34 35.21
CA ALA A 49 -5.30 19.93 34.98
C ALA A 49 -4.49 19.76 33.68
N PRO A 50 -3.33 19.07 33.73
CA PRO A 50 -2.54 18.78 32.54
C PRO A 50 -3.29 17.86 31.58
N GLY A 51 -2.87 17.89 30.32
CA GLY A 51 -3.28 16.92 29.33
C GLY A 51 -2.75 15.54 29.70
N ARG A 52 -3.43 14.50 29.27
CA ARG A 52 -3.07 13.12 29.62
C ARG A 52 -3.28 12.20 28.45
N VAL A 53 -2.25 11.41 28.13
CA VAL A 53 -2.37 10.21 27.29
C VAL A 53 -2.36 8.98 28.19
N ALA A 54 -3.29 8.07 27.97
CA ALA A 54 -3.49 6.94 28.86
C ALA A 54 -3.87 5.66 28.12
N LEU A 55 -3.45 4.54 28.71
CA LEU A 55 -3.78 3.19 28.32
C LEU A 55 -4.57 2.53 29.46
N MET A 56 -5.83 2.23 29.21
CA MET A 56 -6.74 1.58 30.16
C MET A 56 -6.94 0.12 29.82
N LYS A 57 -6.97 -0.73 30.85
CA LYS A 57 -7.38 -2.13 30.74
C LYS A 57 -8.89 -2.26 30.95
N LEU A 58 -9.53 -3.02 30.08
CA LEU A 58 -10.90 -3.45 30.25
C LEU A 58 -10.95 -4.97 30.43
N PRO A 59 -11.85 -5.50 31.27
CA PRO A 59 -12.98 -4.81 31.92
C PRO A 59 -12.67 -4.10 33.25
N GLU A 60 -11.44 -4.16 33.77
CA GLU A 60 -11.09 -3.66 35.12
C GLU A 60 -11.23 -2.14 35.27
N LYS A 61 -11.25 -1.38 34.17
CA LYS A 61 -11.35 0.09 34.13
C LYS A 61 -10.17 0.78 34.83
N LEU A 62 -9.00 0.13 34.79
CA LEU A 62 -7.78 0.63 35.42
C LEU A 62 -6.83 1.18 34.35
N ASP A 63 -6.35 2.41 34.54
CA ASP A 63 -5.26 2.95 33.74
C ASP A 63 -3.97 2.18 34.09
N ILE A 64 -3.49 1.33 33.16
CA ILE A 64 -2.23 0.59 33.32
C ILE A 64 -1.07 1.57 33.28
N ARG A 65 -1.13 2.52 32.33
CA ARG A 65 -0.10 3.52 32.11
C ARG A 65 -0.73 4.82 31.67
N SER A 66 -0.30 5.92 32.29
CA SER A 66 -0.67 7.26 31.87
C SER A 66 0.54 8.17 31.92
N LYS A 67 0.62 9.11 30.99
CA LYS A 67 1.61 10.17 30.98
C LYS A 67 0.91 11.52 30.92
N ASN A 68 1.21 12.38 31.90
CA ASN A 68 0.73 13.75 31.92
C ASN A 68 1.67 14.62 31.09
N MET A 69 1.08 15.52 30.30
CA MET A 69 1.78 16.39 29.36
C MET A 69 1.22 17.81 29.50
N PHE A 70 2.13 18.79 29.42
CA PHE A 70 1.79 20.21 29.43
C PHE A 70 2.02 20.82 28.04
N ASN A 71 1.22 21.85 27.75
CA ASN A 71 1.10 22.52 26.48
C ASN A 71 0.72 21.59 25.32
N MET A 72 -0.23 20.69 25.53
CA MET A 72 -0.72 19.77 24.49
C MET A 72 -1.82 20.42 23.63
N ALA A 73 -1.59 20.56 22.33
CA ALA A 73 -2.60 21.03 21.37
C ALA A 73 -3.49 19.89 20.88
N GLU A 74 -2.86 18.83 20.37
CA GLU A 74 -3.53 17.68 19.76
C GLU A 74 -2.73 16.41 20.01
N ALA A 75 -3.40 15.27 20.05
CA ALA A 75 -2.72 13.97 20.02
C ALA A 75 -3.42 13.03 19.03
N THR A 76 -2.62 12.29 18.26
CA THR A 76 -3.09 11.23 17.37
C THR A 76 -2.60 9.89 17.89
N ILE A 77 -3.47 8.89 17.91
CA ILE A 77 -3.18 7.55 18.40
C ILE A 77 -2.79 6.67 17.21
N TYR A 78 -1.71 5.91 17.36
CA TYR A 78 -1.25 4.95 16.37
C TYR A 78 -0.95 3.59 17.00
N TRP A 79 -1.84 2.64 16.78
CA TRP A 79 -1.66 1.26 17.19
C TRP A 79 -0.86 0.45 16.18
N GLN A 80 0.08 -0.37 16.66
CA GLN A 80 0.67 -1.40 15.85
C GLN A 80 -0.33 -2.55 15.64
N LYS A 81 -0.38 -3.16 14.45
CA LYS A 81 -1.37 -4.21 14.14
C LYS A 81 -1.28 -5.47 15.03
N CYS A 82 -0.10 -5.82 15.55
CA CYS A 82 0.04 -6.88 16.56
C CYS A 82 -0.33 -6.44 17.99
N GLY A 83 -0.51 -5.14 18.23
CA GLY A 83 -0.84 -4.56 19.53
C GLY A 83 0.32 -4.52 20.53
N ASP A 84 1.56 -4.81 20.09
CA ASP A 84 2.73 -4.84 20.97
C ASP A 84 3.20 -3.43 21.35
N ASN A 85 3.04 -2.48 20.44
CA ASN A 85 3.45 -1.09 20.61
C ASN A 85 2.32 -0.13 20.26
N LEU A 86 2.30 0.99 20.99
CA LEU A 86 1.38 2.10 20.81
C LEU A 86 2.18 3.40 20.74
N CYS A 87 1.92 4.25 19.75
CA CYS A 87 2.51 5.59 19.68
C CYS A 87 1.42 6.64 19.82
N PHE A 88 1.63 7.61 20.71
CA PHE A 88 0.91 8.87 20.65
C PHE A 88 1.78 9.92 19.95
N LYS A 89 1.30 10.46 18.83
CA LYS A 89 1.88 11.66 18.22
C LYS A 89 1.25 12.88 18.89
N VAL A 90 1.99 13.51 19.79
CA VAL A 90 1.53 14.64 20.60
C VAL A 90 2.12 15.94 20.04
N ASP A 91 1.24 16.84 19.62
CA ASP A 91 1.62 18.17 19.13
C ASP A 91 1.62 19.13 20.32
N ARG A 92 2.79 19.65 20.66
CA ARG A 92 2.97 20.59 21.77
C ARG A 92 3.16 22.01 21.26
N TYR A 93 2.62 22.98 21.97
CA TYR A 93 2.77 24.39 21.61
C TYR A 93 3.72 25.12 22.57
N ALA A 94 4.46 26.10 22.06
CA ALA A 94 5.23 27.02 22.90
C ALA A 94 4.37 28.18 23.42
N LYS A 95 3.47 28.70 22.57
CA LYS A 95 2.59 29.82 22.92
C LYS A 95 1.17 29.56 22.44
N LYS A 96 0.21 29.86 23.32
CA LYS A 96 -1.23 29.84 23.07
C LYS A 96 -1.72 31.29 23.00
N LYS A 97 -2.35 31.67 21.90
CA LYS A 97 -3.02 32.97 21.75
C LYS A 97 -4.49 32.75 21.45
N GLU A 98 -5.35 33.35 22.25
CA GLU A 98 -6.77 33.37 22.01
C GLU A 98 -7.10 34.59 21.16
N GLU A 99 -7.69 34.36 19.97
CA GLU A 99 -8.11 35.43 19.08
C GLU A 99 -9.52 35.92 19.44
N LYS A 100 -9.89 37.11 18.93
CA LYS A 100 -11.12 37.82 19.31
C LYS A 100 -12.42 37.07 18.97
N CYS A 101 -12.37 36.00 18.17
CA CYS A 101 -13.51 35.14 17.87
C CYS A 101 -13.57 33.84 18.71
N GLY A 102 -12.66 33.64 19.66
CA GLY A 102 -12.57 32.39 20.44
C GLY A 102 -11.77 31.29 19.75
N GLU A 103 -11.20 31.54 18.57
CA GLU A 103 -10.23 30.64 17.96
C GLU A 103 -8.91 30.67 18.73
N ILE A 104 -8.43 29.49 19.11
CA ILE A 104 -7.15 29.31 19.78
C ILE A 104 -6.10 29.04 18.71
N LYS A 105 -5.15 29.97 18.57
CA LYS A 105 -4.00 29.81 17.68
C LYS A 105 -2.79 29.35 18.48
N TYR A 106 -2.28 28.19 18.11
CA TYR A 106 -1.03 27.63 18.62
C TYR A 106 0.15 28.09 17.76
N SER A 107 1.28 28.40 18.41
CA SER A 107 2.52 28.77 17.71
C SER A 107 3.74 28.11 18.34
N GLY A 108 4.75 27.83 17.50
CA GLY A 108 5.92 27.04 17.88
C GLY A 108 5.53 25.61 18.21
N ILE A 109 4.95 24.89 17.24
CA ILE A 109 4.52 23.51 17.42
C ILE A 109 5.74 22.59 17.35
N SER A 110 5.91 21.72 18.34
CA SER A 110 6.87 20.63 18.34
C SER A 110 6.14 19.29 18.43
N HIS A 111 6.65 18.27 17.75
CA HIS A 111 6.02 16.96 17.71
C HIS A 111 6.76 16.01 18.66
N HIS A 112 6.03 15.39 19.58
CA HIS A 112 6.55 14.39 20.50
C HIS A 112 5.90 13.05 20.19
N LEU A 113 6.71 12.05 19.87
CA LEU A 113 6.28 10.67 19.70
C LEU A 113 6.49 9.93 21.02
N GLU A 114 5.39 9.56 21.67
CA GLU A 114 5.40 8.82 22.93
C GLU A 114 5.07 7.35 22.64
N VAL A 115 6.10 6.50 22.64
CA VAL A 115 6.00 5.07 22.32
C VAL A 115 5.87 4.24 23.59
N PHE A 116 4.73 3.59 23.76
CA PHE A 116 4.40 2.69 24.86
C PHE A 116 4.70 1.25 24.43
N HIS A 117 5.52 0.55 25.21
CA HIS A 117 5.89 -0.84 24.97
C HIS A 117 5.02 -1.76 25.82
N ILE A 118 3.92 -2.27 25.26
CA ILE A 118 2.83 -2.87 26.03
C ILE A 118 3.18 -4.27 26.54
N ARG A 119 4.08 -4.98 25.83
CA ARG A 119 4.53 -6.31 26.21
C ARG A 119 5.61 -6.31 27.30
N GLU A 120 6.24 -5.17 27.56
CA GLU A 120 7.27 -5.03 28.59
C GLU A 120 6.65 -4.75 29.97
N LYS A 121 7.35 -5.18 31.03
CA LYS A 121 6.88 -5.00 32.41
C LYS A 121 6.73 -3.51 32.72
N GLU A 122 5.60 -3.13 33.34
CA GLU A 122 5.23 -1.74 33.69
C GLU A 122 4.96 -0.80 32.51
N VAL A 123 4.93 -1.31 31.28
CA VAL A 123 4.65 -0.53 30.05
C VAL A 123 5.54 0.72 29.98
N PRO A 124 6.86 0.55 29.81
CA PRO A 124 7.79 1.66 29.70
C PRO A 124 7.42 2.54 28.50
N VAL A 125 7.70 3.85 28.63
CA VAL A 125 7.38 4.85 27.63
C VAL A 125 8.67 5.49 27.14
N THR A 126 8.91 5.46 25.84
CA THR A 126 10.03 6.15 25.19
C THR A 126 9.52 7.41 24.51
N SER A 127 10.13 8.55 24.83
CA SER A 127 9.80 9.84 24.24
C SER A 127 10.82 10.21 23.18
N LEU A 128 10.35 10.56 21.99
CA LEU A 128 11.16 11.04 20.88
C LEU A 128 10.62 12.40 20.44
N GLU A 129 11.47 13.43 20.51
CA GLU A 129 11.14 14.78 20.04
C GLU A 129 11.56 14.95 18.58
N VAL A 130 10.63 15.38 17.74
CA VAL A 130 10.82 15.67 16.33
C VAL A 130 10.50 17.15 16.11
N LYS A 131 11.52 17.91 15.70
CA LYS A 131 11.40 19.36 15.49
C LYS A 131 10.72 19.73 14.17
N GLU A 132 10.85 18.88 13.16
CA GLU A 132 10.24 19.08 11.85
C GLU A 132 8.79 18.60 11.85
N ASN A 133 7.97 19.19 10.99
CA ASN A 133 6.57 18.83 10.85
C ASN A 133 6.43 17.36 10.40
N ILE A 134 5.60 16.57 11.09
CA ILE A 134 5.35 15.16 10.73
C ILE A 134 4.14 15.09 9.80
N GLN A 135 4.35 14.74 8.54
CA GLN A 135 3.26 14.57 7.57
C GLN A 135 2.55 13.23 7.70
N ALA A 136 3.29 12.16 7.99
CA ALA A 136 2.75 10.81 8.11
C ALA A 136 3.54 9.97 9.11
N PHE A 137 2.83 9.06 9.76
CA PHE A 137 3.36 8.05 10.68
C PHE A 137 2.71 6.70 10.33
N SER A 138 3.49 5.62 10.29
CA SER A 138 2.92 4.29 10.11
C SER A 138 3.82 3.18 10.69
N TRP A 139 3.18 2.25 11.42
CA TRP A 139 3.82 1.06 11.99
C TRP A 139 3.99 -0.06 10.97
N GLU A 140 5.09 -0.80 11.09
CA GLU A 140 5.20 -2.12 10.48
C GLU A 140 4.19 -3.09 11.15
N PRO A 141 3.28 -3.72 10.38
CA PRO A 141 2.20 -4.56 10.91
C PRO A 141 2.60 -5.61 11.94
N HIS A 142 3.67 -6.35 11.66
CA HIS A 142 4.10 -7.53 12.43
C HIS A 142 5.60 -7.49 12.77
N GLY A 143 6.13 -6.31 13.09
CA GLY A 143 7.55 -6.14 13.37
C GLY A 143 7.83 -5.22 14.55
N PHE A 144 8.94 -4.49 14.49
CA PHE A 144 9.32 -3.55 15.54
C PHE A 144 9.68 -2.17 14.95
N LYS A 145 9.48 -1.99 13.64
CA LYS A 145 9.86 -0.78 12.92
C LYS A 145 8.64 0.12 12.71
N PHE A 146 8.88 1.41 12.62
CA PHE A 146 7.92 2.37 12.11
C PHE A 146 8.63 3.39 11.25
N ALA A 147 7.88 4.02 10.35
CA ALA A 147 8.39 5.08 9.50
C ALA A 147 7.61 6.36 9.76
N ILE A 148 8.32 7.48 9.68
CA ILE A 148 7.74 8.82 9.66
C ILE A 148 8.21 9.56 8.42
N ILE A 149 7.36 10.45 7.93
CA ILE A 149 7.69 11.43 6.91
C ILE A 149 7.72 12.79 7.59
N VAL A 150 8.86 13.47 7.52
CA VAL A 150 9.07 14.80 8.09
C VAL A 150 9.34 15.85 7.03
N GLY A 151 9.05 17.10 7.33
CA GLY A 151 9.27 18.26 6.46
C GLY A 151 8.01 18.68 5.70
N ASP A 152 8.01 19.89 5.13
CA ASP A 152 6.86 20.44 4.39
C ASP A 152 7.08 20.37 2.87
N LEU A 153 8.04 21.16 2.36
CA LEU A 153 8.37 21.25 0.93
C LEU A 153 9.37 20.17 0.49
N LYS A 154 10.41 19.92 1.30
CA LYS A 154 11.35 18.81 1.11
C LYS A 154 11.02 17.77 2.17
N THR A 155 10.53 16.61 1.74
CA THR A 155 10.14 15.54 2.64
C THR A 155 11.31 14.58 2.86
N THR A 156 11.58 14.26 4.12
CA THR A 156 12.58 13.29 4.52
C THR A 156 11.87 12.10 5.16
N VAL A 157 12.23 10.89 4.75
CA VAL A 157 11.70 9.68 5.35
C VAL A 157 12.67 9.20 6.41
N VAL A 158 12.18 8.96 7.63
CA VAL A 158 12.99 8.41 8.72
C VAL A 158 12.35 7.12 9.22
N ILE A 159 13.15 6.06 9.26
CA ILE A 159 12.74 4.75 9.76
C ILE A 159 13.38 4.52 11.13
N TYR A 160 12.55 4.21 12.10
CA TYR A 160 12.93 3.89 13.47
C TYR A 160 12.70 2.42 13.77
N GLY A 161 13.48 1.90 14.71
CA GLY A 161 13.35 0.57 15.28
C GLY A 161 13.11 0.66 16.77
N VAL A 162 12.09 -0.04 17.24
CA VAL A 162 11.79 -0.21 18.66
C VAL A 162 12.59 -1.42 19.16
N ARG A 163 13.37 -1.22 20.23
CA ARG A 163 14.10 -2.29 20.92
C ARG A 163 13.51 -2.49 22.31
N SER A 164 13.39 -3.74 22.72
CA SER A 164 12.92 -4.14 24.04
C SER A 164 14.03 -4.23 25.10
N ASN A 165 15.27 -4.50 24.70
CA ASN A 165 16.37 -4.75 25.66
C ASN A 165 17.70 -4.13 25.21
N PRO A 166 18.08 -2.94 25.72
CA PRO A 166 17.28 -2.05 26.56
C PRO A 166 16.13 -1.38 25.78
N VAL A 167 15.05 -1.05 26.50
CA VAL A 167 13.88 -0.36 25.94
C VAL A 167 14.30 0.97 25.35
N SER A 168 14.30 1.07 24.02
CA SER A 168 14.75 2.26 23.31
C SER A 168 14.14 2.34 21.91
N VAL A 169 14.03 3.55 21.39
CA VAL A 169 13.69 3.81 20.00
C VAL A 169 14.95 4.32 19.33
N VAL A 170 15.45 3.58 18.35
CA VAL A 170 16.67 3.91 17.61
C VAL A 170 16.33 4.30 16.19
N GLN A 171 16.97 5.35 15.69
CA GLN A 171 16.90 5.69 14.28
C GLN A 171 17.71 4.66 13.47
N LEU A 172 17.05 3.96 12.55
CA LEU A 172 17.70 2.95 11.72
C LEU A 172 18.24 3.55 10.43
N ARG A 173 17.43 4.38 9.76
CA ARG A 173 17.81 4.97 8.47
C ARG A 173 17.07 6.27 8.21
N ILE A 174 17.78 7.21 7.61
CA ILE A 174 17.21 8.37 6.93
C ILE A 174 17.30 8.12 5.43
N LEU A 175 16.21 8.33 4.72
CA LEU A 175 16.14 8.26 3.27
C LEU A 175 15.78 9.64 2.74
N GLU A 176 16.75 10.30 2.11
CA GLU A 176 16.49 11.49 1.33
C GLU A 176 15.93 11.10 -0.03
N GLN A 177 14.76 11.63 -0.37
CA GLN A 177 14.10 11.35 -1.65
C GLN A 177 14.22 12.56 -2.56
N LYS A 178 14.36 12.31 -3.86
CA LYS A 178 14.30 13.36 -4.89
C LYS A 178 12.90 13.95 -5.00
N ASN A 179 11.90 13.07 -4.97
CA ASN A 179 10.49 13.42 -5.08
C ASN A 179 9.86 13.56 -3.69
N THR A 180 8.87 14.44 -3.58
CA THR A 180 8.12 14.61 -2.33
C THR A 180 7.18 13.44 -2.11
N VAL A 181 7.19 12.88 -0.90
CA VAL A 181 6.32 11.76 -0.48
C VAL A 181 5.58 12.15 0.79
N ASN A 182 4.33 11.74 0.93
CA ASN A 182 3.48 12.17 2.05
C ASN A 182 2.57 11.07 2.62
N ALA A 183 2.62 9.87 2.07
CA ALA A 183 1.90 8.71 2.60
C ALA A 183 2.81 7.48 2.69
N ILE A 184 2.53 6.63 3.67
CA ILE A 184 3.31 5.42 3.99
C ILE A 184 2.38 4.21 3.92
N TYR A 185 2.74 3.21 3.11
CA TYR A 185 2.00 1.97 2.97
C TYR A 185 2.91 0.77 3.20
N TRP A 186 2.79 0.15 4.36
CA TRP A 186 3.50 -1.10 4.68
C TRP A 186 2.80 -2.30 4.06
N ALA A 187 3.58 -3.25 3.54
CA ALA A 187 3.07 -4.55 3.16
C ALA A 187 2.49 -5.27 4.40
N PRO A 188 1.36 -5.99 4.28
CA PRO A 188 0.75 -6.72 5.41
C PRO A 188 1.69 -7.72 6.10
N ILE A 189 2.63 -8.31 5.35
CA ILE A 189 3.65 -9.22 5.89
C ILE A 189 4.77 -8.50 6.65
N GLY A 190 4.84 -7.17 6.59
CA GLY A 190 5.99 -6.38 7.00
C GLY A 190 7.07 -6.35 5.93
N HIS A 191 8.30 -6.00 6.31
CA HIS A 191 9.51 -6.01 5.47
C HIS A 191 9.54 -5.01 4.31
N HIS A 192 8.47 -4.88 3.53
CA HIS A 192 8.39 -3.96 2.42
C HIS A 192 7.49 -2.76 2.78
N VAL A 193 7.92 -1.58 2.39
CA VAL A 193 7.15 -0.34 2.56
C VAL A 193 7.23 0.49 1.29
N VAL A 194 6.13 1.14 0.96
CA VAL A 194 6.06 2.06 -0.17
C VAL A 194 5.73 3.45 0.36
N PHE A 195 6.59 4.40 0.02
CA PHE A 195 6.36 5.81 0.24
C PHE A 195 5.74 6.41 -1.01
N VAL A 196 4.66 7.15 -0.83
CA VAL A 196 3.83 7.64 -1.94
C VAL A 196 3.67 9.15 -1.85
N GLY A 197 3.86 9.84 -2.97
CA GLY A 197 3.41 11.21 -3.15
C GLY A 197 1.96 11.24 -3.63
N LEU A 198 0.99 11.48 -2.75
CA LEU A 198 -0.43 11.57 -3.11
C LEU A 198 -0.91 13.00 -3.36
N LYS A 199 -0.12 14.01 -2.98
CA LYS A 199 -0.51 15.43 -3.08
C LYS A 199 0.63 16.26 -3.64
N GLY A 200 0.29 17.43 -4.18
CA GLY A 200 1.27 18.39 -4.69
C GLY A 200 1.88 18.01 -6.03
N ALA A 201 3.02 18.62 -6.35
CA ALA A 201 3.68 18.50 -7.65
C ALA A 201 4.27 17.10 -7.92
N SER A 202 4.55 16.31 -6.88
CA SER A 202 5.05 14.94 -7.01
C SER A 202 3.92 13.89 -6.89
N ASN A 203 2.67 14.25 -7.20
CA ASN A 203 1.58 13.28 -7.21
C ASN A 203 1.91 12.12 -8.16
N GLY A 204 1.87 10.90 -7.63
CA GLY A 204 2.20 9.69 -8.35
C GLY A 204 3.59 9.13 -8.08
N ALA A 205 4.47 9.82 -7.36
CA ALA A 205 5.77 9.27 -6.99
C ALA A 205 5.62 8.06 -6.05
N LEU A 206 6.26 6.94 -6.41
CA LEU A 206 6.27 5.68 -5.65
C LEU A 206 7.72 5.30 -5.35
N VAL A 207 8.04 5.11 -4.06
CA VAL A 207 9.36 4.66 -3.63
C VAL A 207 9.22 3.36 -2.85
N PHE A 208 9.68 2.26 -3.45
CA PHE A 208 9.68 0.94 -2.85
C PHE A 208 10.93 0.76 -2.03
N VAL A 209 10.77 0.38 -0.75
CA VAL A 209 11.88 0.20 0.19
C VAL A 209 11.77 -1.18 0.82
N ASP A 210 12.89 -1.89 0.84
CA ASP A 210 13.06 -3.15 1.55
C ASP A 210 13.75 -2.88 2.90
N THR A 211 13.15 -3.39 3.97
CA THR A 211 13.58 -3.25 5.36
C THR A 211 13.94 -4.59 6.00
N ASN A 212 13.98 -5.68 5.22
CA ASN A 212 14.34 -7.02 5.69
C ASN A 212 15.85 -7.25 5.77
N VAL A 213 16.59 -6.67 4.82
CA VAL A 213 18.05 -6.79 4.76
C VAL A 213 18.66 -6.05 5.96
N GLN A 214 19.86 -6.46 6.41
CA GLN A 214 20.59 -5.78 7.48
C GLN A 214 20.69 -4.25 7.24
N ASP A 215 20.67 -3.85 5.97
CA ASP A 215 20.53 -2.48 5.51
C ASP A 215 19.16 -2.22 4.88
N ILE A 216 18.53 -1.13 5.29
CA ILE A 216 17.33 -0.60 4.64
C ILE A 216 17.74 -0.02 3.28
N ILE A 217 17.21 -0.59 2.20
CA ILE A 217 17.55 -0.21 0.82
C ILE A 217 16.32 0.23 0.03
N VAL A 218 16.51 1.24 -0.82
CA VAL A 218 15.51 1.60 -1.83
C VAL A 218 15.58 0.54 -2.93
N ALA A 219 14.52 -0.25 -3.06
CA ALA A 219 14.44 -1.32 -4.05
C ALA A 219 14.17 -0.77 -5.45
N ASN A 220 13.24 0.18 -5.57
CA ASN A 220 12.87 0.77 -6.85
C ASN A 220 12.14 2.10 -6.65
N GLN A 221 12.16 2.95 -7.68
CA GLN A 221 11.40 4.19 -7.76
C GLN A 221 10.59 4.18 -9.04
N GLN A 222 9.30 4.45 -8.94
CA GLN A 222 8.34 4.41 -10.04
C GLN A 222 7.42 5.63 -9.95
N GLU A 223 6.71 5.91 -11.03
CA GLU A 223 5.71 6.97 -11.06
C GLU A 223 4.40 6.44 -11.64
N HIS A 224 3.30 6.82 -11.00
CA HIS A 224 1.94 6.61 -11.49
C HIS A 224 1.18 7.94 -11.43
N PRO A 225 1.23 8.76 -12.50
CA PRO A 225 0.61 10.08 -12.51
C PRO A 225 -0.90 10.03 -12.22
N GLY A 226 -1.41 10.99 -11.46
CA GLY A 226 -2.84 11.06 -11.10
C GLY A 226 -3.25 10.07 -10.02
N LEU A 227 -2.29 9.44 -9.34
CA LEU A 227 -2.53 8.44 -8.31
C LEU A 227 -3.51 8.93 -7.25
N THR A 228 -4.56 8.14 -7.05
CA THR A 228 -5.57 8.40 -6.03
C THR A 228 -5.52 7.41 -4.89
N HIS A 229 -5.38 6.11 -5.17
CA HIS A 229 -5.52 5.05 -4.18
C HIS A 229 -4.40 4.03 -4.31
N VAL A 230 -3.93 3.52 -3.18
CA VAL A 230 -2.83 2.56 -3.06
C VAL A 230 -3.23 1.48 -2.08
N GLU A 231 -3.17 0.21 -2.50
CA GLU A 231 -3.52 -0.92 -1.65
C GLU A 231 -2.59 -2.11 -1.88
N TRP A 232 -2.09 -2.67 -0.78
CA TRP A 232 -1.35 -3.93 -0.80
C TRP A 232 -2.32 -5.11 -0.79
N ASP A 233 -1.99 -6.14 -1.57
CA ASP A 233 -2.64 -7.46 -1.45
C ASP A 233 -2.45 -7.99 -0.01
N PRO A 234 -3.46 -8.64 0.60
CA PRO A 234 -3.34 -9.29 1.90
C PRO A 234 -2.11 -10.19 2.11
N THR A 235 -1.49 -10.73 1.05
CA THR A 235 -0.24 -11.51 1.17
C THR A 235 1.03 -10.66 1.21
N GLY A 236 0.96 -9.39 0.82
CA GLY A 236 2.10 -8.47 0.73
C GLY A 236 3.01 -8.68 -0.49
N ARG A 237 2.61 -9.52 -1.45
CA ARG A 237 3.40 -9.78 -2.67
C ARG A 237 3.15 -8.77 -3.78
N TYR A 238 1.94 -8.20 -3.83
CA TYR A 238 1.51 -7.29 -4.89
C TYR A 238 1.01 -5.99 -4.30
N LEU A 239 1.34 -4.88 -4.96
CA LEU A 239 0.77 -3.57 -4.70
C LEU A 239 -0.08 -3.18 -5.89
N VAL A 240 -1.26 -2.63 -5.65
CA VAL A 240 -2.06 -1.99 -6.70
C VAL A 240 -2.15 -0.50 -6.42
N THR A 241 -1.87 0.28 -7.45
CA THR A 241 -2.07 1.73 -7.45
C THR A 241 -3.12 2.06 -8.50
N SER A 242 -4.04 2.97 -8.20
CA SER A 242 -5.18 3.24 -9.07
C SER A 242 -5.57 4.71 -9.15
N VAL A 243 -6.16 5.05 -10.29
CA VAL A 243 -6.63 6.39 -10.64
C VAL A 243 -8.14 6.33 -10.82
N SER A 244 -8.85 6.87 -9.83
CA SER A 244 -10.31 6.96 -9.80
C SER A 244 -10.83 8.09 -10.70
N ILE A 245 -11.99 7.88 -11.32
CA ILE A 245 -12.74 8.90 -12.06
C ILE A 245 -13.12 10.10 -11.19
N TRP A 246 -13.25 9.92 -9.87
CA TRP A 246 -13.60 11.00 -8.94
C TRP A 246 -12.42 11.88 -8.56
N ALA A 247 -11.23 11.64 -9.10
CA ALA A 247 -10.07 12.49 -8.86
C ALA A 247 -10.33 13.92 -9.38
N PRO A 248 -10.08 14.97 -8.57
CA PRO A 248 -10.25 16.35 -9.01
C PRO A 248 -9.21 16.76 -10.07
N ASN A 249 -8.00 16.18 -10.03
CA ASN A 249 -6.90 16.50 -10.95
C ASN A 249 -6.67 15.33 -11.93
N ARG A 250 -7.58 15.16 -12.88
CA ARG A 250 -7.51 14.11 -13.92
C ARG A 250 -6.48 14.53 -14.98
N GLY A 251 -5.25 14.05 -14.83
CA GLY A 251 -4.18 14.27 -15.81
C GLY A 251 -3.99 13.14 -16.83
N GLY A 252 -4.76 12.03 -16.75
CA GLY A 252 -4.53 10.85 -17.60
C GLY A 252 -5.60 9.75 -17.49
N ASP A 253 -5.28 8.58 -18.05
CA ASP A 253 -6.16 7.40 -18.13
C ASP A 253 -6.57 6.87 -16.75
N CYS A 254 -7.86 6.59 -16.59
CA CYS A 254 -8.39 5.92 -15.41
C CYS A 254 -8.09 4.42 -15.46
N GLY A 255 -7.91 3.80 -14.30
CA GLY A 255 -7.63 2.37 -14.19
C GLY A 255 -6.67 2.04 -13.05
N TYR A 256 -5.98 0.91 -13.19
CA TYR A 256 -5.06 0.43 -12.17
C TYR A 256 -3.76 -0.11 -12.75
N VAL A 257 -2.71 0.00 -11.94
CA VAL A 257 -1.40 -0.59 -12.19
C VAL A 257 -1.06 -1.52 -11.04
N MET A 258 -0.72 -2.75 -11.37
CA MET A 258 -0.26 -3.77 -10.44
C MET A 258 1.26 -3.87 -10.49
N TRP A 259 1.87 -3.84 -9.31
CA TRP A 259 3.31 -3.91 -9.08
C TRP A 259 3.60 -5.14 -8.23
N ASN A 260 4.77 -5.75 -8.41
CA ASN A 260 5.30 -6.66 -7.41
C ASN A 260 5.83 -5.88 -6.19
N PHE A 261 6.15 -6.58 -5.10
CA PHE A 261 6.69 -5.98 -3.86
C PHE A 261 8.03 -5.23 -4.05
N GLN A 262 8.75 -5.47 -5.15
CA GLN A 262 10.00 -4.77 -5.49
C GLN A 262 9.76 -3.53 -6.36
N GLY A 263 8.52 -3.25 -6.76
CA GLY A 263 8.18 -2.11 -7.62
C GLY A 263 8.32 -2.36 -9.13
N ARG A 264 8.42 -3.62 -9.58
CA ARG A 264 8.30 -3.95 -11.01
C ARG A 264 6.82 -3.94 -11.40
N MET A 265 6.49 -3.20 -12.45
CA MET A 265 5.15 -3.21 -13.06
C MET A 265 4.88 -4.58 -13.68
N LEU A 266 3.75 -5.18 -13.31
CA LEU A 266 3.28 -6.46 -13.84
C LEU A 266 2.18 -6.24 -14.87
N GLN A 267 1.21 -5.38 -14.54
CA GLN A 267 0.07 -5.11 -15.39
C GLN A 267 -0.37 -3.66 -15.24
N LYS A 268 -0.65 -3.01 -16.36
CA LYS A 268 -1.42 -1.76 -16.42
C LYS A 268 -2.70 -2.04 -17.18
N LYS A 269 -3.85 -1.72 -16.57
CA LYS A 269 -5.16 -1.85 -17.20
C LYS A 269 -5.88 -0.52 -17.13
N SER A 270 -6.07 0.10 -18.28
CA SER A 270 -6.95 1.25 -18.44
C SER A 270 -8.40 0.76 -18.46
N VAL A 271 -9.24 1.38 -17.65
CA VAL A 271 -10.66 1.05 -17.55
C VAL A 271 -11.43 2.37 -17.56
N GLU A 272 -12.34 2.51 -18.51
CA GLU A 272 -13.24 3.66 -18.56
C GLU A 272 -14.12 3.69 -17.31
N GLU A 273 -14.38 4.90 -16.79
CA GLU A 273 -15.20 5.11 -15.60
C GLU A 273 -14.78 4.29 -14.35
N PHE A 274 -13.47 4.03 -14.23
CA PHE A 274 -12.95 3.31 -13.08
C PHE A 274 -13.16 4.08 -11.76
N CYS A 275 -13.86 3.46 -10.81
CA CYS A 275 -14.22 4.10 -9.54
C CYS A 275 -13.26 3.73 -8.40
N LEU A 276 -13.09 2.43 -8.14
CA LEU A 276 -12.38 1.92 -6.97
C LEU A 276 -11.78 0.56 -7.28
N PHE A 277 -10.62 0.29 -6.71
CA PHE A 277 -10.07 -1.06 -6.58
C PHE A 277 -9.93 -1.39 -5.10
N SER A 278 -10.28 -2.62 -4.74
CA SER A 278 -9.97 -3.15 -3.42
C SER A 278 -9.71 -4.64 -3.50
N TRP A 279 -8.73 -5.11 -2.72
CA TRP A 279 -8.45 -6.54 -2.63
C TRP A 279 -9.54 -7.23 -1.81
N ARG A 280 -9.94 -8.43 -2.25
CA ARG A 280 -10.81 -9.27 -1.41
C ARG A 280 -10.05 -9.63 -0.12
N PRO A 281 -10.56 -9.26 1.07
CA PRO A 281 -9.88 -9.59 2.32
C PRO A 281 -9.74 -11.10 2.47
N ARG A 282 -8.55 -11.56 2.87
CA ARG A 282 -8.28 -12.99 3.07
C ARG A 282 -8.58 -13.37 4.53
N PRO A 283 -9.49 -14.32 4.80
CA PRO A 283 -9.74 -14.82 6.14
C PRO A 283 -8.48 -15.42 6.77
N LYS A 284 -8.46 -15.49 8.11
CA LYS A 284 -7.39 -16.17 8.84
C LYS A 284 -7.26 -17.62 8.35
N PRO A 285 -6.03 -18.12 8.11
CA PRO A 285 -5.84 -19.49 7.66
C PRO A 285 -6.33 -20.47 8.74
N LEU A 286 -6.87 -21.61 8.31
CA LEU A 286 -7.27 -22.71 9.21
C LEU A 286 -6.05 -23.50 9.75
N LEU A 287 -4.86 -23.19 9.26
CA LEU A 287 -3.62 -23.85 9.66
C LEU A 287 -3.19 -23.40 11.05
N SER A 288 -2.68 -24.32 11.85
CA SER A 288 -2.09 -24.01 13.14
C SER A 288 -0.78 -23.24 13.00
N ASP A 289 -0.46 -22.40 13.98
CA ASP A 289 0.78 -21.61 13.99
C ASP A 289 2.04 -22.49 13.94
N SER A 290 1.99 -23.68 14.54
CA SER A 290 3.08 -24.66 14.49
C SER A 290 3.32 -25.17 13.07
N PHE A 291 2.25 -25.45 12.33
CA PHE A 291 2.35 -25.88 10.93
C PHE A 291 2.85 -24.75 10.03
N ILE A 292 2.37 -23.52 10.25
CA ILE A 292 2.87 -22.34 9.51
C ILE A 292 4.37 -22.16 9.75
N LYS A 293 4.85 -22.29 10.99
CA LYS A 293 6.29 -22.25 11.32
C LYS A 293 7.06 -23.39 10.64
N TYR A 294 6.51 -24.60 10.63
CA TYR A 294 7.11 -25.74 9.92
C TYR A 294 7.25 -25.48 8.41
N VAL A 295 6.22 -24.96 7.76
CA VAL A 295 6.25 -24.62 6.33
C VAL A 295 7.28 -23.53 6.06
N LYS A 296 7.32 -22.46 6.87
CA LYS A 296 8.33 -21.40 6.74
C LYS A 296 9.76 -21.93 6.88
N LYS A 297 10.01 -22.87 7.80
CA LYS A 297 11.33 -23.50 7.98
C LYS A 297 11.74 -24.33 6.77
N ASN A 298 10.80 -25.01 6.13
CA ASN A 298 11.03 -25.87 4.98
C ASN A 298 10.76 -25.19 3.64
N LEU A 299 10.62 -23.85 3.62
CA LEU A 299 10.17 -23.10 2.44
C LEU A 299 11.03 -23.38 1.21
N LYS A 300 12.36 -23.45 1.36
CA LYS A 300 13.29 -23.73 0.24
C LYS A 300 12.96 -25.03 -0.51
N LYS A 301 12.53 -26.08 0.22
CA LYS A 301 12.13 -27.36 -0.39
C LYS A 301 10.85 -27.20 -1.22
N TYR A 302 9.89 -26.46 -0.70
CA TYR A 302 8.62 -26.21 -1.39
C TYR A 302 8.80 -25.25 -2.56
N THR A 303 9.64 -24.22 -2.42
CA THR A 303 9.96 -23.26 -3.50
C THR A 303 10.44 -23.99 -4.75
N ALA A 304 11.43 -24.88 -4.64
CA ALA A 304 11.92 -25.63 -5.79
C ALA A 304 10.83 -26.49 -6.46
N GLN A 305 9.92 -27.09 -5.67
CA GLN A 305 8.81 -27.89 -6.20
C GLN A 305 7.75 -27.03 -6.90
N PHE A 306 7.43 -25.86 -6.36
CA PHE A 306 6.47 -24.93 -6.95
C PHE A 306 7.03 -24.25 -8.20
N GLU A 307 8.29 -23.78 -8.17
CA GLU A 307 8.94 -23.17 -9.33
C GLU A 307 9.02 -24.13 -10.53
N GLU A 308 9.31 -25.41 -10.28
CA GLU A 308 9.33 -26.42 -11.35
C GLU A 308 7.93 -26.67 -11.92
N ARG A 309 6.89 -26.74 -11.06
CA ARG A 309 5.51 -26.88 -11.53
C ARG A 309 5.02 -25.67 -12.30
N ASP A 310 5.30 -24.47 -11.80
CA ASP A 310 4.92 -23.21 -12.45
C ASP A 310 5.61 -23.09 -13.82
N ARG A 311 6.89 -23.46 -13.91
CA ARG A 311 7.63 -23.54 -15.18
C ARG A 311 6.96 -24.51 -16.17
N GLN A 312 6.56 -25.69 -15.72
CA GLN A 312 5.88 -26.66 -16.58
C GLN A 312 4.52 -26.15 -17.07
N VAL A 313 3.75 -25.47 -16.24
CA VAL A 313 2.48 -24.85 -16.63
C VAL A 313 2.70 -23.75 -17.67
N LEU A 314 3.68 -22.88 -17.45
CA LEU A 314 4.02 -21.81 -18.40
C LEU A 314 4.46 -22.36 -19.76
N LEU A 315 5.26 -23.44 -19.78
CA LEU A 315 5.69 -24.10 -21.02
C LEU A 315 4.51 -24.73 -21.78
N LYS A 316 3.57 -25.38 -21.07
CA LYS A 316 2.37 -25.97 -21.71
C LYS A 316 1.45 -24.90 -22.29
N ALA A 317 1.20 -23.82 -21.54
CA ALA A 317 0.36 -22.72 -21.99
C ALA A 317 0.97 -22.02 -23.22
N SER A 318 2.30 -21.84 -23.25
CA SER A 318 2.96 -21.26 -24.42
C SER A 318 2.89 -22.20 -25.62
N GLU A 319 3.09 -23.51 -25.44
CA GLU A 319 2.99 -24.50 -26.50
C GLU A 319 1.59 -24.55 -27.12
N GLU A 320 0.52 -24.54 -26.32
CA GLU A 320 -0.86 -24.56 -26.82
C GLU A 320 -1.18 -23.29 -27.65
N ILE A 321 -0.79 -22.11 -27.15
CA ILE A 321 -0.98 -20.84 -27.87
C ILE A 321 -0.16 -20.83 -29.17
N ILE A 322 1.09 -21.28 -29.12
CA ILE A 322 1.97 -21.36 -30.30
C ILE A 322 1.40 -22.34 -31.33
N SER A 323 0.92 -23.50 -30.89
CA SER A 323 0.30 -24.50 -31.77
C SER A 323 -0.95 -23.95 -32.45
N ARG A 324 -1.84 -23.28 -31.70
CA ARG A 324 -3.04 -22.66 -32.26
C ARG A 324 -2.71 -21.54 -33.26
N ARG A 325 -1.70 -20.72 -32.96
CA ARG A 325 -1.21 -19.69 -33.89
C ARG A 325 -0.61 -20.30 -35.15
N ARG A 326 0.17 -21.38 -35.01
CA ARG A 326 0.74 -22.11 -36.15
C ARG A 326 -0.36 -22.70 -37.03
N GLU A 327 -1.38 -23.33 -36.45
CA GLU A 327 -2.51 -23.88 -37.19
C GLU A 327 -3.29 -22.79 -37.94
N MET A 328 -3.54 -21.64 -37.30
CA MET A 328 -4.18 -20.50 -37.96
C MET A 328 -3.33 -19.94 -39.10
N TYR A 329 -2.01 -19.85 -38.91
CA TYR A 329 -1.07 -19.41 -39.93
C TYR A 329 -1.04 -20.36 -41.12
N GLU A 330 -0.95 -21.67 -40.88
CA GLU A 330 -0.99 -22.70 -41.92
C GLU A 330 -2.31 -22.64 -42.71
N LYS A 331 -3.46 -22.54 -42.03
CA LYS A 331 -4.77 -22.36 -42.67
C LYS A 331 -4.82 -21.12 -43.56
N PHE A 332 -4.24 -20.01 -43.09
CA PHE A 332 -4.16 -18.78 -43.87
C PHE A 332 -3.26 -18.94 -45.10
N GLN A 333 -2.09 -19.55 -44.95
CA GLN A 333 -1.18 -19.82 -46.06
C GLN A 333 -1.83 -20.72 -47.12
N THR A 334 -2.48 -21.81 -46.71
CA THR A 334 -3.20 -22.69 -47.64
C THR A 334 -4.31 -21.95 -48.39
N LEU A 335 -5.06 -21.08 -47.71
CA LEU A 335 -6.08 -20.26 -48.36
C LEU A 335 -5.45 -19.27 -49.35
N LEU A 336 -4.33 -18.65 -48.99
CA LEU A 336 -3.61 -17.71 -49.84
C LEU A 336 -3.04 -18.39 -51.09
N GLU A 337 -2.49 -19.59 -50.96
CA GLU A 337 -2.04 -20.42 -52.08
C GLU A 337 -3.20 -20.77 -53.02
N LEU A 338 -4.33 -21.23 -52.47
CA LEU A 338 -5.51 -21.56 -53.28
C LEU A 338 -6.05 -20.34 -54.04
N ARG A 339 -6.15 -19.18 -53.38
CA ARG A 339 -6.55 -17.93 -54.05
C ARG A 339 -5.53 -17.47 -55.09
N ARG A 340 -4.25 -17.70 -54.85
CA ARG A 340 -3.18 -17.39 -55.80
C ARG A 340 -3.27 -18.29 -57.03
N GLU A 341 -3.57 -19.57 -56.86
CA GLU A 341 -3.82 -20.51 -57.96
C GLU A 341 -5.05 -20.11 -58.78
N GLU A 342 -6.18 -19.78 -58.13
CA GLU A 342 -7.38 -19.23 -58.79
C GLU A 342 -7.03 -17.95 -59.57
N TRP A 343 -6.30 -17.04 -58.94
CA TRP A 343 -5.84 -15.80 -59.57
C TRP A 343 -4.98 -16.07 -60.81
N PHE A 344 -4.03 -16.99 -60.75
CA PHE A 344 -3.22 -17.32 -61.93
C PHE A 344 -4.03 -18.05 -63.02
N ALA A 345 -4.97 -18.91 -62.65
CA ALA A 345 -5.83 -19.62 -63.59
C ALA A 345 -6.78 -18.67 -64.35
N GLU A 346 -7.25 -17.61 -63.70
CA GLU A 346 -8.13 -16.59 -64.32
C GLU A 346 -7.36 -15.53 -65.13
N LYS A 347 -6.03 -15.50 -65.07
CA LYS A 347 -5.18 -14.56 -65.81
C LYS A 347 -5.54 -14.41 -67.31
N PRO A 348 -5.71 -15.49 -68.11
CA PRO A 348 -6.10 -15.36 -69.51
C PRO A 348 -7.49 -14.72 -69.73
N ILE A 349 -8.42 -14.88 -68.78
CA ILE A 349 -9.73 -14.23 -68.85
C ILE A 349 -9.58 -12.74 -68.53
N ARG A 350 -8.80 -12.40 -67.50
CA ARG A 350 -8.50 -11.01 -67.14
C ARG A 350 -7.80 -10.25 -68.26
N MET A 351 -6.80 -10.86 -68.91
CA MET A 351 -6.12 -10.23 -70.05
C MET A 351 -7.08 -9.93 -71.19
N LYS A 352 -7.96 -10.87 -71.56
CA LYS A 352 -8.98 -10.64 -72.61
C LYS A 352 -9.94 -9.50 -72.26
N LEU A 353 -10.37 -9.40 -71.01
CA LEU A 353 -11.27 -8.33 -70.54
C LEU A 353 -10.57 -6.96 -70.47
N ARG A 354 -9.23 -6.94 -70.43
CA ARG A 354 -8.41 -5.72 -70.36
C ARG A 354 -7.74 -5.34 -71.69
N GLY A 355 -8.19 -5.93 -72.81
CA GLY A 355 -7.68 -5.59 -74.14
C GLY A 355 -6.31 -6.20 -74.46
N ASP A 356 -6.03 -7.40 -73.93
CA ASP A 356 -4.79 -8.16 -74.10
C ASP A 356 -3.52 -7.52 -73.53
N GLU A 357 -3.67 -6.52 -72.65
CA GLU A 357 -2.57 -5.94 -71.87
C GLU A 357 -2.46 -6.59 -70.48
N ASP A 358 -1.26 -7.07 -70.14
CA ASP A 358 -0.96 -7.60 -68.81
C ASP A 358 -0.66 -6.44 -67.84
N THR A 359 -1.66 -6.12 -67.03
CA THR A 359 -1.63 -4.99 -66.09
C THR A 359 -1.57 -5.45 -64.63
N ASP A 360 -1.47 -6.75 -64.37
CA ASP A 360 -1.49 -7.30 -63.00
C ASP A 360 -0.29 -6.83 -62.16
N ASP A 361 0.85 -6.52 -62.80
CA ASP A 361 2.07 -6.05 -62.14
C ASP A 361 2.22 -4.51 -62.14
N LEU A 362 1.29 -3.76 -62.77
CA LEU A 362 1.40 -2.28 -62.89
C LEU A 362 1.24 -1.53 -61.56
N PHE A 363 0.71 -2.18 -60.52
CA PHE A 363 0.58 -1.63 -59.17
C PHE A 363 1.52 -2.31 -58.16
N GLY A 364 2.44 -3.17 -58.64
CA GLY A 364 3.45 -3.82 -57.84
C GLY A 364 4.60 -2.88 -57.51
N GLU A 365 4.38 -1.90 -56.62
CA GLU A 365 5.49 -1.34 -55.84
C GLU A 365 5.99 -2.43 -54.88
N GLU A 366 6.91 -3.25 -55.39
CA GLU A 366 7.68 -4.21 -54.61
C GLU A 366 8.50 -3.50 -53.52
N ASN A 367 8.32 -3.96 -52.28
CA ASN A 367 9.22 -3.80 -51.13
C ASN A 367 9.14 -2.54 -50.24
N THR A 368 7.94 -2.05 -49.90
CA THR A 368 7.79 -1.08 -48.78
C THR A 368 6.86 -1.50 -47.65
N PHE A 369 6.59 -2.80 -47.51
CA PHE A 369 6.07 -3.33 -46.24
C PHE A 369 7.17 -4.15 -45.59
N VAL A 370 7.97 -3.48 -44.75
CA VAL A 370 8.66 -4.19 -43.70
C VAL A 370 7.55 -4.74 -42.81
N GLU A 371 7.29 -6.06 -42.90
CA GLU A 371 6.57 -6.75 -41.84
C GLU A 371 7.44 -6.67 -40.58
N GLU A 372 7.35 -5.55 -39.87
CA GLU A 372 7.68 -5.51 -38.46
C GLU A 372 6.68 -6.44 -37.76
N CYS A 373 7.03 -7.72 -37.69
CA CYS A 373 6.53 -8.57 -36.62
C CYS A 373 7.05 -7.97 -35.30
N GLU A 374 6.40 -6.92 -34.81
CA GLU A 374 6.50 -6.53 -33.41
C GLU A 374 5.97 -7.72 -32.61
N VAL A 375 6.89 -8.57 -32.18
CA VAL A 375 6.61 -9.54 -31.13
C VAL A 375 6.34 -8.71 -29.89
N PHE A 376 5.07 -8.38 -29.66
CA PHE A 376 4.61 -7.96 -28.34
C PHE A 376 4.84 -9.13 -27.39
N LEU A 377 6.03 -9.22 -26.82
CA LEU A 377 6.31 -9.92 -25.56
C LEU A 377 5.64 -9.14 -24.42
N SER A 378 4.34 -8.90 -24.53
CA SER A 378 3.53 -8.37 -23.46
C SER A 378 2.24 -9.19 -23.37
N LYS A 379 2.35 -10.30 -22.64
CA LYS A 379 1.50 -10.57 -21.48
C LYS A 379 1.83 -11.95 -20.94
N GLU A 380 2.35 -11.94 -19.72
CA GLU A 380 2.13 -13.04 -18.78
C GLU A 380 0.65 -13.43 -18.86
N VAL A 381 0.41 -14.68 -19.25
CA VAL A 381 -0.92 -15.26 -19.38
C VAL A 381 -1.55 -15.25 -17.99
N ILE A 382 -2.61 -14.46 -17.83
CA ILE A 382 -3.53 -14.58 -16.71
C ILE A 382 -4.34 -15.84 -17.00
N LEU A 383 -4.13 -16.88 -16.19
CA LEU A 383 -5.03 -18.04 -16.12
C LEU A 383 -6.36 -17.52 -15.54
N GLU A 384 -7.46 -17.69 -16.28
CA GLU A 384 -8.83 -17.48 -15.77
C GLU A 384 -9.20 -18.45 -14.64
#